data_AF-A0A087UPI5-F1
#
_entry.id   AF-A0A087UPI5-F1
#
_cell.length_a   1.000
_cell.length_b   1.000
_cell.length_c   1.000
_cell.angle_alpha   90.00
_cell.angle_beta   90.00
_cell.angle_gamma   90.00
#
_symmetry.space_group_name_H-M   'P 1'
#
loop_
_entity.id
_entity.type
_entity.pdbx_description
1 polymer ?
#
loop_
_entity_poly.entity_id
_entity_poly.type
_entity_poly.pdbx_seq_one_letter_code
_entity_poly.pdbx_strand_id
1 'polypeptide(L)' 'MAFFRVALVLFFVCVIKGVTGQFPYLGKCPSPEVQENFDMEKFKGTWYEIERTMSFLEIGAQCVSTNFSDAG' A
#
# COMPACT_ATOMS: atom_id res chain seq x y z
N MET A 1 34.25 16.69 17.32
CA MET A 1 33.70 15.36 17.66
C MET A 1 32.29 15.42 18.24
N ALA A 2 31.97 16.31 19.19
CA ALA A 2 30.61 16.42 19.76
C ALA A 2 29.54 16.86 18.74
N PHE A 3 29.85 17.86 17.91
CA PHE A 3 28.94 18.35 16.86
C PHE A 3 28.52 17.26 15.85
N PHE A 4 29.47 16.41 15.43
CA PHE A 4 29.19 15.32 14.50
C PHE A 4 28.27 14.25 15.12
N ARG A 5 28.46 13.97 16.43
CA ARG A 5 27.60 13.04 17.17
C ARG A 5 26.17 13.58 17.32
N VAL A 6 26.03 14.87 17.62
CA VAL A 6 24.71 15.53 17.72
C VAL A 6 24.00 15.54 16.37
N ALA A 7 24.71 15.85 15.28
CA ALA A 7 24.14 15.83 13.93
C ALA A 7 23.66 14.42 13.52
N LEU A 8 24.43 13.37 13.85
CA LEU A 8 24.05 11.97 13.62
C LEU A 8 22.78 11.58 14.39
N VAL A 9 22.69 11.96 15.67
CA VAL A 9 21.52 11.68 16.50
C VAL A 9 20.28 12.39 15.96
N LEU A 10 20.39 13.66 15.57
CA LEU A 10 19.28 14.41 14.98
C LEU A 10 18.83 13.82 13.64
N PHE A 11 19.76 13.37 12.80
CA PHE A 11 19.45 12.69 11.55
C PHE A 11 18.64 11.40 11.80
N PHE A 12 19.09 10.54 12.71
CA PHE A 12 18.36 9.30 13.06
C PHE A 12 16.97 9.58 13.65
N VAL A 13 16.82 10.59 14.52
CA VAL A 13 15.51 10.97 15.08
C VAL A 13 14.54 11.47 14.02
N CYS A 14 15.01 12.27 13.05
CA CYS A 14 14.20 12.75 11.93
C CYS A 14 13.76 11.61 11.00
N VAL A 15 14.65 10.64 10.73
CA VAL A 15 14.33 9.45 9.92
C VAL A 15 13.24 8.59 10.59
N ILE A 16 13.28 8.43 11.92
CA ILE A 16 12.28 7.63 12.67
C ILE A 16 10.90 8.29 12.67
N LYS A 17 10.83 9.62 12.55
CA LYS A 17 9.57 10.39 12.57
C LYS A 17 8.91 10.53 11.20
N GLY A 18 9.64 10.24 10.11
CA GLY A 18 9.15 10.43 8.76
C GLY A 18 8.54 9.15 8.19
N VAL A 19 7.30 9.25 7.73
CA VAL A 19 6.57 8.35 6.82
C VAL A 19 5.60 7.37 7.48
N THR A 20 4.31 7.73 7.46
CA THR A 20 3.15 6.86 7.71
C THR A 20 2.60 6.26 6.41
N GLY A 21 3.46 6.03 5.41
CA GLY A 21 3.07 5.62 4.07
C GLY A 21 3.52 4.20 3.71
N GLN A 22 2.56 3.36 3.34
CA GLN A 22 2.68 2.13 2.53
C GLN A 22 3.84 1.17 2.86
N PHE A 23 4.07 0.92 4.14
CA PHE A 23 5.18 0.07 4.60
C PHE A 23 4.66 -1.12 5.43
N PRO A 24 5.28 -2.32 5.31
CA PRO A 24 4.98 -3.45 6.19
C PRO A 24 5.01 -2.99 7.65
N TYR A 25 3.86 -3.06 8.29
CA TYR A 25 3.65 -2.58 9.65
C TYR A 25 3.61 -3.77 10.61
N LEU A 26 4.30 -3.64 11.73
CA LEU A 26 4.24 -4.62 12.82
C LEU A 26 2.99 -4.35 13.65
N GLY A 27 2.00 -5.23 13.55
CA GLY A 27 0.75 -5.10 14.31
C GLY A 27 -0.41 -5.83 13.66
N LYS A 28 -1.62 -5.59 14.18
CA LYS A 28 -2.86 -6.07 13.54
C LYS A 28 -3.25 -5.15 12.40
N CYS A 29 -3.84 -5.71 11.35
CA CYS A 29 -4.43 -4.91 10.28
C CYS A 29 -5.57 -4.03 10.83
N PRO A 30 -5.72 -2.78 10.35
CA PRO A 30 -6.92 -2.00 10.63
C PRO A 30 -8.15 -2.68 10.01
N SER A 31 -9.34 -2.37 10.54
CA SER A 31 -10.63 -2.77 9.95
C SER A 31 -11.27 -1.53 9.30
N PRO A 32 -10.93 -1.20 8.05
CA PRO A 32 -11.52 -0.06 7.37
C PRO A 32 -13.01 -0.30 7.08
N GLU A 33 -13.77 0.77 6.96
CA GLU A 33 -15.15 0.72 6.49
C GLU A 33 -15.18 0.28 5.02
N VAL A 34 -16.20 -0.51 4.65
CA VAL A 34 -16.43 -0.96 3.29
C VAL A 34 -17.51 -0.11 2.63
N GLN A 35 -17.52 -0.06 1.29
CA GLN A 35 -18.59 0.63 0.56
C GLN A 35 -19.93 -0.05 0.82
N GLU A 36 -20.88 0.68 1.39
CA GLU A 36 -22.24 0.20 1.59
C GLU A 36 -23.02 0.15 0.26
N ASN A 37 -23.98 -0.78 0.15
CA ASN A 37 -24.81 -0.95 -1.05
C ASN A 37 -24.00 -1.14 -2.35
N PHE A 38 -22.89 -1.87 -2.26
CA PHE A 38 -22.03 -2.17 -3.40
C PHE A 38 -22.80 -2.95 -4.48
N ASP A 39 -22.78 -2.42 -5.70
CA ASP A 39 -23.49 -2.97 -6.85
C ASP A 39 -22.52 -3.76 -7.75
N MET A 40 -22.50 -5.08 -7.59
CA MET A 40 -21.62 -5.96 -8.36
C MET A 40 -21.89 -5.90 -9.86
N GLU A 41 -23.15 -5.66 -10.28
CA GLU A 41 -23.52 -5.57 -11.68
C GLU A 41 -22.85 -4.38 -12.38
N LYS A 42 -22.55 -3.32 -11.63
CA LYS A 42 -21.81 -2.16 -12.12
C LYS A 42 -20.29 -2.31 -12.02
N PHE A 43 -19.82 -3.15 -11.09
CA PHE A 43 -18.40 -3.37 -10.87
C PHE A 43 -17.79 -4.41 -11.81
N LYS A 44 -18.58 -5.39 -12.27
CA LYS A 44 -18.11 -6.44 -13.17
C LYS A 44 -17.56 -5.90 -14.49
N GLY A 45 -16.68 -6.67 -15.11
CA GLY A 45 -15.94 -6.31 -16.32
C GLY A 45 -14.43 -6.31 -16.09
N THR A 46 -13.68 -5.80 -17.06
CA THR A 46 -12.21 -5.78 -17.04
C THR A 46 -11.69 -4.51 -16.39
N TRP A 47 -10.88 -4.68 -15.35
CA TRP A 47 -10.14 -3.62 -14.68
C TRP A 47 -8.67 -3.69 -15.06
N TYR A 48 -8.09 -2.54 -15.41
CA TYR A 48 -6.67 -2.40 -15.68
C TYR A 48 -5.99 -1.74 -14.49
N GLU A 49 -4.93 -2.36 -14.01
CA GLU A 49 -4.18 -1.79 -12.91
C GLU A 49 -3.38 -0.58 -13.39
N ILE A 50 -3.59 0.57 -12.75
CA ILE A 50 -2.87 1.81 -13.06
C ILE A 50 -1.56 1.88 -12.25
N GLU A 51 -1.67 1.64 -10.95
CA GLU A 51 -0.54 1.62 -10.02
C GLU A 51 -0.85 0.69 -8.83
N ARG A 52 0.22 0.21 -8.18
CA ARG A 52 0.13 -0.57 -6.95
C ARG A 52 1.28 -0.27 -6.01
N THR A 53 1.07 -0.50 -4.74
CA THR A 53 2.17 -0.66 -3.78
C THR A 53 2.93 -1.95 -4.09
N MET A 54 4.21 -2.01 -3.71
CA MET A 54 5.04 -3.19 -3.90
C MET A 54 4.35 -4.45 -3.37
N SER A 55 4.09 -5.40 -4.28
CA SER A 55 3.44 -6.69 -4.00
C SER A 55 4.36 -7.80 -4.48
N PHE A 56 4.69 -8.74 -3.60
CA PHE A 56 5.57 -9.86 -3.92
C PHE A 56 4.99 -10.79 -4.99
N LEU A 57 3.67 -10.89 -5.07
CA LEU A 57 2.99 -11.81 -5.99
C LEU A 57 3.06 -11.35 -7.45
N GLU A 58 3.32 -10.06 -7.68
CA GLU A 58 3.27 -9.45 -9.01
C GLU A 58 4.62 -8.82 -9.41
N ILE A 59 5.72 -9.26 -8.78
CA ILE A 59 7.06 -8.83 -9.15
C ILE A 59 7.31 -9.17 -10.62
N GLY A 60 7.65 -8.16 -11.43
CA GLY A 60 7.91 -8.31 -12.85
C GLY A 60 6.66 -8.42 -13.74
N ALA A 61 5.46 -8.38 -13.16
CA ALA A 61 4.22 -8.40 -13.94
C ALA A 61 4.00 -7.06 -14.67
N GLN A 62 3.56 -7.14 -15.93
CA GLN A 62 3.22 -6.02 -16.79
C GLN A 62 1.83 -6.23 -17.40
N CYS A 63 1.15 -5.13 -17.78
CA CYS A 63 -0.19 -5.17 -18.37
C CYS A 63 -1.21 -5.94 -17.51
N VAL A 64 -1.14 -5.76 -16.19
CA VAL A 64 -2.00 -6.45 -15.23
C VAL A 64 -3.44 -5.99 -15.43
N SER A 65 -4.34 -6.96 -15.57
CA SER A 65 -5.78 -6.72 -15.63
C SER A 65 -6.53 -7.87 -14.98
N THR A 66 -7.70 -7.57 -14.43
CA THR A 66 -8.59 -8.56 -13.81
C THR A 66 -9.98 -8.40 -14.40
N ASN A 67 -10.58 -9.51 -14.84
CA ASN A 67 -11.98 -9.52 -15.26
C ASN A 67 -12.83 -10.08 -14.11
N PHE A 68 -13.67 -9.23 -13.52
CA PHE A 68 -14.65 -9.66 -12.54
C PHE A 68 -15.91 -10.10 -13.28
N SER A 69 -16.29 -11.35 -13.11
CA SER A 69 -17.57 -11.89 -13.54
C SER A 69 -18.49 -12.08 -12.34
N ASP A 70 -19.74 -12.46 -12.61
CA ASP A 70 -20.67 -12.88 -11.55
C ASP A 70 -19.96 -13.91 -10.66
N ALA A 71 -19.96 -13.65 -9.35
CA ALA A 71 -19.38 -14.57 -8.37
C ALA A 71 -20.13 -15.90 -8.51
N GLY A 72 -19.40 -16.97 -8.84
CA GLY A 72 -19.97 -18.32 -8.81
C GLY A 72 -20.56 -18.65 -7.46
#